data_AF-A0A1F7R1J5-F1
#
_entry.id   AF-A0A1F7R1J5-F1
#
_cell.length_a   1.000
_cell.length_b   1.000
_cell.length_c   1.000
_cell.angle_alpha   90.00
_cell.angle_beta   90.00
_cell.angle_gamma   90.00
#
_symmetry.space_group_name_H-M   'P 1'
#
loop_
_entity.id
_entity.type
_entity.pdbx_description
1 polymer ?
#
loop_
_entity_poly.entity_id
_entity_poly.type
_entity_poly.pdbx_seq_one_letter_code
_entity_poly.pdbx_strand_id
1 'polypeptide(L)' 'MKVTSQGSDNINLDLTKDEILLFNNSVNEILNGPSAIDDKEFHARIGLNRDEAEKILKQVGELIESLRTTS' A
#
# COMPACT_ATOMS: atom_id res chain seq x y z
N MET A 1 -13.39 -4.80 3.31
CA MET A 1 -12.83 -4.97 1.96
C MET A 1 -13.78 -5.86 1.17
N LYS A 2 -14.09 -5.47 -0.05
CA LYS A 2 -14.88 -6.27 -0.99
C LYS A 2 -14.31 -6.11 -2.40
N VAL A 3 -14.17 -7.20 -3.15
CA VAL A 3 -13.85 -7.13 -4.58
C VAL A 3 -15.08 -6.66 -5.37
N THR A 4 -14.93 -5.60 -6.16
CA THR A 4 -16.01 -5.05 -7.00
C THR A 4 -15.90 -5.45 -8.45
N SER A 5 -14.68 -5.67 -8.94
CA SER A 5 -14.43 -6.26 -10.27
C SER A 5 -13.01 -6.83 -10.34
N GLN A 6 -12.80 -7.77 -11.26
CA GLN A 6 -11.52 -8.42 -11.51
C GLN A 6 -11.29 -8.50 -13.03
N GLY A 7 -10.20 -7.88 -13.49
CA GLY A 7 -9.68 -8.03 -14.84
C GLY A 7 -8.55 -9.07 -14.92
N SER A 8 -7.92 -9.18 -16.08
CA SER A 8 -6.73 -10.03 -16.26
C SER A 8 -5.53 -9.55 -15.43
N ASP A 9 -5.39 -8.22 -15.29
CA ASP A 9 -4.21 -7.58 -14.69
C ASP A 9 -4.54 -6.60 -13.56
N ASN A 10 -5.82 -6.46 -13.20
CA ASN A 10 -6.26 -5.56 -12.13
C ASN A 10 -7.40 -6.14 -11.29
N ILE A 11 -7.51 -5.66 -10.06
CA ILE A 11 -8.60 -5.96 -9.13
C ILE A 11 -9.06 -4.63 -8.53
N ASN A 12 -10.35 -4.33 -8.65
CA ASN A 12 -10.95 -3.18 -7.99
C ASN A 12 -11.52 -3.61 -6.63
N LEU A 13 -11.19 -2.86 -5.58
CA LEU A 13 -11.58 -3.12 -4.20
C LEU A 13 -12.37 -1.95 -3.64
N ASP A 14 -13.48 -2.24 -2.98
CA ASP A 14 -14.11 -1.32 -2.03
C ASP A 14 -13.45 -1.50 -0.67
N LEU A 15 -12.95 -0.39 -0.12
CA LEU A 15 -12.27 -0.32 1.17
C LEU A 15 -12.91 0.76 2.03
N THR A 16 -12.98 0.50 3.33
CA THR A 16 -13.27 1.58 4.30
C THR A 16 -12.03 2.47 4.49
N LYS A 17 -12.23 3.66 5.09
CA LYS A 17 -11.13 4.56 5.47
C LYS A 17 -10.10 3.88 6.38
N ASP A 18 -10.56 3.07 7.32
CA ASP A 18 -9.69 2.36 8.26
C ASP A 18 -8.91 1.24 7.58
N GLU A 19 -9.52 0.55 6.61
CA GLU A 19 -8.87 -0.53 5.87
C GLU A 19 -7.74 0.00 4.98
N ILE A 20 -7.96 1.09 4.23
CA ILE A 20 -6.88 1.68 3.42
C ILE A 20 -5.77 2.25 4.30
N LEU A 21 -6.10 2.81 5.47
CA LEU A 21 -5.11 3.28 6.43
C LEU A 21 -4.27 2.12 7.00
N LEU A 22 -4.90 0.98 7.30
CA LEU A 22 -4.20 -0.23 7.73
C LEU A 22 -3.19 -0.70 6.68
N PHE A 23 -3.56 -0.75 5.40
CA PHE A 23 -2.64 -1.14 4.33
C PHE A 23 -1.47 -0.16 4.21
N ASN A 24 -1.75 1.15 4.19
CA ASN A 24 -0.73 2.19 4.13
C ASN A 24 0.30 2.05 5.26
N ASN A 25 -0.19 1.90 6.50
CA ASN A 25 0.68 1.77 7.66
C ASN A 25 1.48 0.47 7.65
N SER A 26 0.88 -0.63 7.20
CA SER A 26 1.55 -1.93 7.08
C SER A 26 2.71 -1.88 6.07
N VAL A 27 2.48 -1.28 4.90
CA VAL A 27 3.52 -1.10 3.87
C VAL A 27 4.61 -0.15 4.37
N ASN A 28 4.23 0.94 5.05
CA ASN A 28 5.19 1.87 5.64
C ASN A 28 6.06 1.21 6.72
N GLU A 29 5.51 0.34 7.57
CA GLU A 29 6.28 -0.39 8.58
C GLU A 29 7.31 -1.33 7.94
N ILE A 30 6.93 -2.03 6.85
CA ILE A 30 7.87 -2.91 6.13
C ILE A 30 8.98 -2.10 5.46
N LEU A 31 8.66 -0.93 4.89
CA LEU A 31 9.63 -0.09 4.18
C LEU A 31 10.54 0.69 5.13
N ASN A 32 9.96 1.33 6.16
CA ASN A 32 10.58 2.38 6.95
C ASN A 32 10.63 2.07 8.46
N GLY A 33 10.13 0.91 8.87
CA GLY A 33 10.14 0.49 10.26
C GLY A 33 11.54 0.21 10.81
N PRO A 34 11.70 0.09 12.13
CA PRO A 34 13.00 -0.15 12.78
C PRO A 34 13.65 -1.48 12.36
N SER A 35 12.85 -2.42 11.84
CA SER A 35 13.29 -3.73 11.34
C SER A 35 13.23 -3.82 9.81
N ALA A 36 13.29 -2.68 9.11
CA ALA A 36 13.28 -2.66 7.64
C ALA A 36 14.44 -3.52 7.09
N ILE A 37 14.09 -4.44 6.21
CA ILE A 37 15.00 -5.39 5.55
C ILE A 37 15.70 -4.74 4.36
N ASP A 38 16.83 -5.30 3.92
CA ASP A 38 17.53 -4.80 2.73
C ASP A 38 16.73 -5.06 1.43
N ASP A 39 17.13 -4.43 0.33
CA ASP A 39 16.40 -4.49 -0.94
C ASP A 39 16.31 -5.90 -1.53
N LYS A 40 17.34 -6.73 -1.32
CA LYS A 40 17.38 -8.09 -1.84
C LYS A 40 16.37 -8.95 -1.09
N GLU A 41 16.34 -8.84 0.23
CA GLU A 41 15.39 -9.56 1.06
C GLU A 41 13.96 -9.02 0.87
N PHE A 42 13.80 -7.71 0.68
CA PHE A 42 12.53 -7.08 0.35
C PHE A 42 11.95 -7.66 -0.94
N HIS A 43 12.73 -7.66 -2.02
CA HIS A 43 12.29 -8.20 -3.30
C HIS A 43 11.92 -9.69 -3.18
N ALA A 44 12.73 -10.49 -2.47
CA ALA A 44 12.49 -11.91 -2.30
C ALA A 44 11.21 -12.22 -1.50
N ARG A 45 10.84 -11.38 -0.52
CA ARG A 45 9.68 -11.61 0.36
C ARG A 45 8.40 -10.95 -0.13
N ILE A 46 8.51 -9.75 -0.69
CA ILE A 46 7.37 -8.90 -1.07
C ILE A 46 7.04 -9.03 -2.55
N GLY A 47 8.01 -9.40 -3.39
CA GLY A 47 7.84 -9.55 -4.83
C GLY A 47 7.84 -8.23 -5.62
N LEU A 48 8.14 -7.12 -4.95
CA LEU A 48 8.30 -5.79 -5.56
C LEU A 48 9.70 -5.25 -5.26
N ASN A 49 10.20 -4.38 -6.11
CA ASN A 49 11.35 -3.56 -5.76
C ASN A 49 10.94 -2.48 -4.75
N ARG A 50 11.88 -2.04 -3.91
CA ARG A 50 11.63 -1.00 -2.90
C ARG A 50 11.02 0.27 -3.52
N ASP A 51 11.60 0.77 -4.60
CA ASP A 51 11.12 1.96 -5.32
C ASP A 51 9.67 1.82 -5.84
N GLU A 52 9.24 0.61 -6.20
CA GLU A 52 7.87 0.34 -6.65
C GLU A 52 6.90 0.42 -5.47
N ALA A 53 7.27 -0.20 -4.34
CA ALA A 53 6.49 -0.13 -3.12
C ALA A 53 6.41 1.30 -2.55
N GLU A 54 7.49 2.09 -2.63
CA GLU A 54 7.51 3.49 -2.22
C GLU A 54 6.56 4.35 -3.07
N LYS A 55 6.53 4.12 -4.39
CA LYS A 55 5.56 4.80 -5.29
C LYS A 55 4.13 4.49 -4.90
N ILE A 56 3.82 3.22 -4.63
CA ILE A 56 2.49 2.79 -4.18
C ILE A 56 2.14 3.44 -2.84
N LEU A 57 3.06 3.41 -1.87
CA LEU A 57 2.85 4.01 -0.56
C LEU A 57 2.55 5.51 -0.68
N LYS A 58 3.30 6.23 -1.52
CA LYS A 58 3.05 7.66 -1.77
C LYS A 58 1.66 7.91 -2.35
N GLN A 59 1.27 7.17 -3.39
CA GLN A 59 -0.04 7.31 -4.04
C GLN A 59 -1.20 7.04 -3.06
N VAL A 60 -1.07 5.99 -2.24
CA VAL A 60 -2.06 5.65 -1.21
C VAL A 60 -2.11 6.71 -0.12
N GLY A 61 -0.96 7.24 0.31
CA GLY A 61 -0.89 8.34 1.28
C GLY A 61 -1.61 9.60 0.79
N GLU A 62 -1.37 10.00 -0.46
CA GLU A 62 -2.06 11.13 -1.10
C GLU A 62 -3.59 10.92 -1.17
N LEU A 63 -4.03 9.71 -1.49
CA LEU A 63 -5.45 9.33 -1.46
C LEU A 63 -6.04 9.47 -0.04
N ILE A 64 -5.35 8.96 0.98
CA ILE A 64 -5.81 9.05 2.38
C ILE A 64 -5.94 10.51 2.81
N GLU A 65 -4.97 11.37 2.49
CA GLU A 65 -5.04 12.80 2.80
C GLU A 65 -6.24 13.47 2.12
N SER A 66 -6.52 13.15 0.86
CA SER A 66 -7.71 13.67 0.16
C SER A 66 -9.04 13.26 0.81
N LEU A 67 -9.10 12.06 1.40
CA LEU A 67 -10.29 11.57 2.12
C LEU A 67 -10.50 12.27 3.47
N ARG A 68 -9.43 12.83 4.05
CA ARG A 68 -9.47 13.62 5.29
C ARG A 68 -9.94 15.05 5.04
N THR A 69 -9.48 15.69 3.97
CA THR A 69 -9.87 17.08 3.63
C THR A 69 -11.32 17.22 3.15
N THR A 70 -11.95 16.11 2.76
CA THR A 70 -13.34 16.06 2.28
C THR A 70 -14.34 15.71 3.40
N SER A 71 -13.87 15.59 4.65
CA SER A 71 -14.70 15.32 5.85
C SER A 71 -14.90 16.59 6.67
#